data_AF-A0A6V7VST7-F1
#
_entry.id   AF-A0A6V7VST7-F1
#
_cell.length_a   1.000
_cell.length_b   1.000
_cell.length_c   1.000
_cell.angle_alpha   90.00
_cell.angle_beta   90.00
_cell.angle_gamma   90.00
#
_symmetry.space_group_name_H-M   'P 1'
#
loop_
_entity.id
_entity.type
_entity.pdbx_description
1 polymer ?
#
loop_
_entity_poly.entity_id
_entity_poly.type
_entity_poly.pdbx_seq_one_letter_code
_entity_poly.pdbx_strand_id
1 'polypeptide(L)'
;MPMPLASLVPAFALQVEDKPFFPHLSNNPKNYGKEILPTKEDYLANGMMPEKRAQFDKWFEQHKNEPFNLSEQLAAYCTNDVDILMAALIAFRKEFLEVSNGLDVLRESMTIASACMKHFRMNHLKRQHIGIVPEKGYDNVDNQSLLALRFLKWYSEKNMVNIRTAHSENGEKKMGKYKLDGWIKEKKLAIEVNGCCWHGCIKCYPEDDIKLPTGLTAGQQRQKDQQRLNFIKNLGVKVEVYWECEIRAMVSKDYEMRKMFKNYLDDGPINIRSAFYGGRTGPLKLFHKAEPGQKISYYDVTSLYPFINVSTRYPVGHPEVHVINKDVNWTKPEDNTYQLALLKLFIIPPRNIDVPVLPMKIGEDDDERLLFPLCSTCAREHPHGDVKENYCCPHTDQQRGWVSTCTSIELNEALKEGYVVTKLFRVLEFKSYDDTLFRPYISEFMAQKIHSSGFDSAIKGNKEKEDKFMKECLEMFGIKIEREKMEVNKGKRTQAKLCLNNLWGRFSLRNFGLSQCKITDDPNELAKMCDDPSITINAIDELTEDVILINYIKKKLLF
;
A
#
# COMPACT_ATOMS: atom_id res chain seq x y z
N MET A 1 5.33 20.20 -1.48
CA MET A 1 4.05 20.46 -0.79
C MET A 1 2.93 20.39 -1.81
N PRO A 2 1.75 19.83 -1.49
CA PRO A 2 0.67 19.66 -2.47
C PRO A 2 -0.17 20.94 -2.60
N MET A 3 0.42 22.02 -3.13
CA MET A 3 -0.29 23.26 -3.47
C MET A 3 0.31 23.94 -4.70
N PRO A 4 -0.45 24.78 -5.43
CA PRO A 4 0.08 25.55 -6.54
C PRO A 4 1.23 26.46 -6.13
N LEU A 5 2.18 26.69 -7.02
CA LEU A 5 3.36 27.52 -6.75
C LEU A 5 2.99 28.94 -6.29
N ALA A 6 2.02 29.56 -6.97
CA ALA A 6 1.49 30.88 -6.62
C ALA A 6 0.93 30.94 -5.18
N SER A 7 0.46 29.82 -4.64
CA SER A 7 -0.08 29.76 -3.28
C SER A 7 1.02 29.70 -2.21
N LEU A 8 2.28 29.43 -2.57
CA LEU A 8 3.39 29.38 -1.62
C LEU A 8 3.74 30.76 -1.05
N VAL A 9 3.68 31.80 -1.89
CA VAL A 9 3.98 33.19 -1.49
C VAL A 9 3.11 33.62 -0.30
N PRO A 10 1.76 33.60 -0.38
CA PRO A 10 0.92 33.93 0.77
C PRO A 10 0.91 32.84 1.85
N ALA A 11 1.29 31.59 1.55
CA ALA A 11 1.30 30.54 2.58
C ALA A 11 2.46 30.70 3.56
N PHE A 12 3.64 31.11 3.07
CA PHE A 12 4.87 31.30 3.84
C PHE A 12 5.21 32.77 4.09
N ALA A 13 4.36 33.70 3.65
CA ALA A 13 4.62 35.14 3.68
C ALA A 13 5.98 35.50 3.06
N LEU A 14 6.26 34.91 1.89
CA LEU A 14 7.53 35.09 1.18
C LEU A 14 7.67 36.54 0.69
N GLN A 15 8.87 37.10 0.84
CA GLN A 15 9.21 38.43 0.34
C GLN A 15 9.73 38.32 -1.11
N VAL A 16 8.86 37.83 -2.00
CA VAL A 16 9.13 37.67 -3.44
C VAL A 16 7.93 38.18 -4.22
N GLU A 17 8.12 38.49 -5.51
CA GLU A 17 7.02 38.93 -6.37
C GLU A 17 5.97 37.82 -6.53
N ASP A 18 4.70 38.22 -6.50
CA ASP A 18 3.59 37.32 -6.76
C ASP A 18 3.66 36.76 -8.19
N LYS A 19 3.26 35.50 -8.33
CA LYS A 19 3.29 34.83 -9.62
C LYS A 19 2.34 35.50 -10.62
N PRO A 20 2.82 36.02 -11.76
CA PRO A 20 1.98 36.74 -12.71
C PRO A 20 1.07 35.81 -13.51
N PHE A 21 0.05 36.37 -14.15
CA PHE A 21 -0.77 35.64 -15.12
C PHE A 21 0.02 35.41 -16.41
N PHE A 22 0.04 34.17 -16.91
CA PHE A 22 0.78 33.80 -18.12
C PHE A 22 -0.13 33.19 -19.18
N PRO A 23 -0.04 33.63 -20.45
CA PRO A 23 -0.87 33.11 -21.54
C PRO A 23 -0.31 31.78 -22.06
N HIS A 24 -0.61 30.68 -21.36
CA HIS A 24 -0.03 29.36 -21.64
C HIS A 24 -0.24 28.88 -23.10
N LEU A 25 -1.37 29.21 -23.74
CA LEU A 25 -1.61 28.80 -25.14
C LEU A 25 -0.86 29.66 -26.15
N SER A 26 -0.38 30.84 -25.74
CA SER A 26 0.47 31.67 -26.58
C SER A 26 1.89 31.13 -26.73
N ASN A 27 2.30 30.14 -25.92
CA ASN A 27 3.58 29.44 -26.06
C ASN A 27 3.57 28.52 -27.29
N ASN A 28 3.71 29.14 -28.46
CA ASN A 28 3.64 28.52 -29.78
C ASN A 28 4.78 29.03 -30.65
N PRO A 29 5.50 28.18 -31.41
CA PRO A 29 6.59 28.60 -32.29
C PRO A 29 6.24 29.76 -33.24
N LYS A 30 4.97 29.92 -33.63
CA LYS A 30 4.50 31.02 -34.48
C LYS A 30 4.63 32.40 -33.84
N ASN A 31 4.66 32.46 -32.51
CA ASN A 31 4.72 33.67 -31.69
C ASN A 31 6.15 34.00 -31.21
N TYR A 32 7.12 33.13 -31.45
CA TYR A 32 8.51 33.33 -30.99
C TYR A 32 9.15 34.51 -31.73
N GLY A 33 9.79 35.42 -30.98
CA GLY A 33 10.42 36.62 -31.52
C GLY A 33 9.46 37.69 -32.02
N LYS A 34 8.16 37.62 -31.65
CA LYS A 34 7.14 38.61 -32.01
C LYS A 34 6.46 39.16 -30.77
N GLU A 35 5.98 40.39 -30.88
CA GLU A 35 5.01 40.95 -29.95
C GLU A 35 3.61 40.45 -30.32
N ILE A 36 2.85 40.02 -29.32
CA ILE A 36 1.48 39.54 -29.47
C ILE A 36 0.56 40.27 -28.49
N LEU A 37 -0.75 40.17 -28.72
CA LEU A 37 -1.80 40.59 -27.79
C LEU A 37 -2.61 39.37 -27.39
N PRO A 38 -2.26 38.68 -26.29
CA PRO A 38 -2.94 37.45 -25.88
C PRO A 38 -4.41 37.72 -25.51
N THR A 39 -5.28 36.80 -25.89
CA THR A 39 -6.71 36.85 -25.57
C THR A 39 -7.00 36.18 -24.23
N LYS A 40 -8.21 36.34 -23.67
CA LYS A 40 -8.60 35.62 -22.44
C LYS A 40 -8.52 34.09 -22.58
N GLU A 41 -8.73 33.57 -23.78
CA GLU A 41 -8.62 32.14 -24.06
C GLU A 41 -7.17 31.65 -23.91
N ASP A 42 -6.20 32.49 -24.29
CA ASP A 42 -4.78 32.14 -24.19
C ASP A 42 -4.31 31.90 -22.74
N TYR A 43 -4.98 32.52 -21.77
CA TYR A 43 -4.76 32.33 -20.32
C TYR A 43 -5.60 31.20 -19.72
N LEU A 44 -6.38 30.45 -20.53
CA LEU A 44 -7.30 29.42 -20.07
C LEU A 44 -8.36 29.94 -19.08
N ALA A 45 -8.84 31.17 -19.28
CA ALA A 45 -9.72 31.85 -18.33
C ALA A 45 -10.99 31.03 -17.98
N ASN A 46 -11.53 30.25 -18.91
CA ASN A 46 -12.75 29.45 -18.70
C ASN A 46 -12.56 28.28 -17.73
N GLY A 47 -11.31 27.82 -17.53
CA GLY A 47 -10.98 26.79 -16.54
C GLY A 47 -10.68 27.34 -15.14
N MET A 48 -10.67 28.67 -14.95
CA MET A 48 -10.36 29.29 -13.67
C MET A 48 -11.54 29.17 -12.69
N MET A 49 -11.24 28.88 -11.43
CA MET A 49 -12.23 28.95 -10.35
C MET A 49 -12.77 30.38 -10.19
N PRO A 50 -14.02 30.59 -9.71
CA PRO A 50 -14.70 31.89 -9.73
C PRO A 50 -13.88 33.05 -9.14
N GLU A 51 -13.23 32.84 -8.00
CA GLU A 51 -12.41 33.87 -7.33
C GLU A 51 -11.19 34.27 -8.17
N LYS A 52 -10.44 33.29 -8.67
CA LYS A 52 -9.27 33.54 -9.53
C LYS A 52 -9.69 34.16 -10.86
N ARG A 53 -10.85 33.77 -11.40
CA ARG A 53 -11.42 34.35 -12.62
C ARG A 53 -11.72 35.83 -12.45
N ALA A 54 -12.32 36.23 -11.32
CA ALA A 54 -12.59 37.63 -11.04
C ALA A 54 -11.30 38.48 -10.92
N GLN A 55 -10.27 37.94 -10.27
CA GLN A 55 -8.95 38.59 -10.19
C GLN A 55 -8.31 38.73 -11.58
N PHE A 56 -8.36 37.66 -12.37
CA PHE A 56 -7.84 37.65 -13.74
C PHE A 56 -8.57 38.65 -14.63
N ASP A 57 -9.90 38.69 -14.62
CA ASP A 57 -10.66 39.60 -15.48
C ASP A 57 -10.32 41.06 -15.16
N LYS A 58 -10.18 41.43 -13.88
CA LYS A 58 -9.76 42.77 -13.48
C LYS A 58 -8.35 43.11 -13.98
N TRP A 59 -7.40 42.18 -13.81
CA TRP A 59 -6.03 42.34 -14.29
C TRP A 59 -5.99 42.44 -15.83
N PHE A 60 -6.71 41.57 -16.54
CA PHE A 60 -6.73 41.52 -18.00
C PHE A 60 -7.26 42.82 -18.60
N GLU A 61 -8.34 43.39 -18.06
CA GLU A 61 -8.86 44.67 -18.58
C GLU A 61 -7.84 45.82 -18.49
N GLN A 62 -6.92 45.77 -17.52
CA GLN A 62 -5.86 46.76 -17.35
C GLN A 62 -4.69 46.54 -18.33
N HIS A 63 -4.38 45.29 -18.69
CA HIS A 63 -3.16 44.93 -19.43
C HIS A 63 -3.43 44.42 -20.86
N LYS A 64 -4.69 44.26 -21.29
CA LYS A 64 -5.08 43.65 -22.60
C LYS A 64 -4.52 44.34 -23.85
N ASN A 65 -4.07 45.59 -23.74
CA ASN A 65 -3.53 46.37 -24.85
C ASN A 65 -2.00 46.50 -24.79
N GLU A 66 -1.36 45.88 -23.79
CA GLU A 66 0.09 45.92 -23.63
C GLU A 66 0.75 44.88 -24.56
N PRO A 67 1.74 45.28 -25.39
CA PRO A 67 2.48 44.34 -26.22
C PRO A 67 3.16 43.27 -25.35
N PHE A 68 2.91 42.00 -25.68
CA PHE A 68 3.48 40.86 -24.96
C PHE A 68 4.62 40.23 -25.77
N ASN A 69 5.85 40.41 -25.32
CA ASN A 69 7.01 39.68 -25.86
C ASN A 69 7.13 38.33 -25.15
N LEU A 70 6.82 37.25 -25.85
CA LEU A 70 6.79 35.92 -25.25
C LEU A 70 8.15 35.47 -24.70
N SER A 71 9.26 35.78 -25.38
CA SER A 71 10.59 35.34 -24.94
C SER A 71 11.00 35.98 -23.62
N GLU A 72 10.80 37.30 -23.50
CA GLU A 72 11.13 38.06 -22.30
C GLU A 72 10.22 37.68 -21.13
N GLN A 73 8.90 37.59 -21.39
CA GLN A 73 7.91 37.26 -20.36
C GLN A 73 8.05 35.80 -19.90
N LEU A 74 8.39 34.88 -20.80
CA LEU A 74 8.67 33.49 -20.42
C LEU A 74 9.92 33.39 -19.55
N ALA A 75 10.99 34.12 -19.89
CA ALA A 75 12.20 34.17 -19.06
C ALA A 75 11.90 34.75 -17.66
N ALA A 76 11.19 35.88 -17.59
CA ALA A 76 10.78 36.49 -16.32
C ALA A 76 9.88 35.56 -15.49
N TYR A 77 8.90 34.91 -16.12
CA TYR A 77 8.01 33.95 -15.48
C TYR A 77 8.77 32.74 -14.92
N CYS A 78 9.70 32.18 -15.68
CA CYS A 78 10.53 31.06 -15.23
C CYS A 78 11.49 31.46 -14.09
N THR A 79 12.09 32.66 -14.15
CA THR A 79 12.93 33.18 -13.05
C THR A 79 12.11 33.35 -11.77
N ASN A 80 10.91 33.95 -11.87
CA ASN A 80 10.00 34.09 -10.74
C ASN A 80 9.60 32.71 -10.15
N ASP A 81 9.39 31.70 -10.99
CA ASP A 81 9.11 30.33 -10.52
C ASP A 81 10.26 29.76 -9.68
N VAL A 82 11.51 29.95 -10.12
CA VAL A 82 12.69 29.51 -9.38
C VAL A 82 12.86 30.29 -8.06
N ASP A 83 12.64 31.60 -8.09
CA ASP A 83 12.74 32.44 -6.89
C ASP A 83 11.71 32.06 -5.82
N ILE A 84 10.45 31.84 -6.23
CA ILE A 84 9.39 31.36 -5.34
C ILE A 84 9.75 29.98 -4.77
N LEU A 85 10.24 29.05 -5.60
CA LEU A 85 10.63 27.71 -5.15
C LEU A 85 11.77 27.76 -4.13
N MET A 86 12.81 28.55 -4.41
CA MET A 86 13.96 28.71 -3.52
C MET A 86 13.54 29.32 -2.18
N ALA A 87 12.81 30.45 -2.21
CA ALA A 87 12.32 31.11 -1.00
C ALA A 87 11.40 30.21 -0.18
N ALA A 88 10.49 29.49 -0.85
CA ALA A 88 9.61 28.52 -0.21
C ALA A 88 10.37 27.35 0.41
N LEU A 89 11.43 26.85 -0.24
CA LEU A 89 12.25 25.75 0.29
C LEU A 89 13.00 26.17 1.56
N ILE A 90 13.55 27.39 1.58
CA ILE A 90 14.22 27.96 2.75
C ILE A 90 13.23 28.13 3.91
N ALA A 91 12.06 28.73 3.63
CA ALA A 91 11.00 28.91 4.63
C ALA A 91 10.49 27.56 5.16
N PHE A 92 10.24 26.60 4.26
CA PHE A 92 9.83 25.25 4.61
C PHE A 92 10.84 24.57 5.52
N ARG A 93 12.14 24.58 5.18
CA ARG A 93 13.20 23.98 6.01
C ARG A 93 13.24 24.61 7.39
N LYS A 94 13.18 25.94 7.49
CA LYS A 94 13.19 26.68 8.76
C LYS A 94 11.98 26.31 9.63
N GLU A 95 10.78 26.40 9.08
CA GLU A 95 9.56 26.06 9.80
C GLU A 95 9.52 24.58 10.20
N PHE A 96 10.02 23.67 9.35
CA PHE A 96 10.03 22.25 9.64
C PHE A 96 10.98 21.93 10.79
N LEU A 97 12.14 22.57 10.83
CA LEU A 97 13.07 22.48 11.97
C LEU A 97 12.38 22.87 13.29
N GLU A 98 11.57 23.93 13.28
CA GLU A 98 10.78 24.34 14.45
C GLU A 98 9.70 23.31 14.81
N VAL A 99 8.91 22.88 13.82
CA VAL A 99 7.77 21.95 13.96
C VAL A 99 8.20 20.55 14.42
N SER A 100 9.40 20.12 14.04
CA SER A 100 9.96 18.78 14.33
C SER A 100 10.96 18.75 15.48
N ASN A 101 11.09 19.84 16.23
CA ASN A 101 12.07 19.96 17.34
C ASN A 101 13.52 19.65 16.90
N GLY A 102 13.92 20.16 15.73
CA GLY A 102 15.32 20.14 15.29
C GLY A 102 15.68 19.15 14.19
N LEU A 103 14.71 18.52 13.51
CA LEU A 103 15.01 17.66 12.36
C LEU A 103 15.18 18.47 11.08
N ASP A 104 16.37 18.43 10.49
CA ASP A 104 16.65 19.05 9.21
C ASP A 104 16.19 18.13 8.08
N VAL A 105 14.99 18.39 7.57
CA VAL A 105 14.34 17.55 6.55
C VAL A 105 15.22 17.37 5.31
N LEU A 106 15.96 18.40 4.86
CA LEU A 106 16.75 18.27 3.62
C LEU A 106 18.01 17.43 3.80
N ARG A 107 18.59 17.42 5.01
CA ARG A 107 19.79 16.64 5.32
C ARG A 107 19.46 15.22 5.76
N GLU A 108 18.39 15.07 6.52
CA GLU A 108 18.11 13.86 7.27
C GLU A 108 17.02 12.98 6.66
N SER A 109 16.21 13.51 5.73
CA SER A 109 15.08 12.79 5.15
C SER A 109 14.59 13.37 3.82
N MET A 110 14.95 12.71 2.72
CA MET A 110 14.51 13.08 1.36
C MET A 110 12.98 13.12 1.16
N THR A 111 12.20 12.47 2.03
CA THR A 111 10.73 12.47 1.94
C THR A 111 10.10 12.85 3.26
N ILE A 112 8.94 13.52 3.19
CA ILE A 112 8.16 13.90 4.38
C ILE A 112 7.81 12.69 5.24
N ALA A 113 7.46 11.55 4.63
CA ALA A 113 7.15 10.32 5.35
C ALA A 113 8.36 9.77 6.12
N SER A 114 9.57 9.89 5.56
CA SER A 114 10.82 9.55 6.25
C SER A 114 11.06 10.48 7.44
N ALA A 115 10.87 11.79 7.26
CA ALA A 115 11.01 12.78 8.32
C ALA A 115 10.04 12.52 9.47
N CYS A 116 8.76 12.25 9.16
CA CYS A 116 7.73 11.92 10.14
C CYS A 116 8.09 10.67 10.95
N MET A 117 8.56 9.62 10.27
CA MET A 117 8.98 8.38 10.92
C MET A 117 10.24 8.57 11.77
N LYS A 118 11.19 9.38 11.31
CA LYS A 118 12.39 9.69 12.10
C LYS A 118 12.02 10.48 13.36
N HIS A 119 11.18 11.51 13.25
CA HIS A 119 10.63 12.23 14.40
C HIS A 119 9.90 11.30 15.37
N PHE A 120 9.01 10.43 14.86
CA PHE A 120 8.30 9.44 15.66
C PHE A 120 9.28 8.51 16.40
N ARG A 121 10.30 7.99 15.72
CA ARG A 121 11.29 7.09 16.31
C ARG A 121 12.18 7.74 17.36
N MET A 122 12.51 9.02 17.20
CA MET A 122 13.37 9.74 18.15
C MET A 122 12.61 10.22 19.39
N ASN A 123 11.38 10.68 19.20
CA ASN A 123 10.66 11.42 20.24
C ASN A 123 9.51 10.64 20.88
N HIS A 124 8.95 9.64 20.20
CA HIS A 124 7.68 9.01 20.60
C HIS A 124 7.74 7.48 20.75
N LEU A 125 8.59 6.81 19.98
CA LEU A 125 8.66 5.34 19.98
C LEU A 125 9.68 4.82 21.00
N LYS A 126 9.21 4.03 21.96
CA LYS A 126 10.07 3.29 22.89
C LYS A 126 10.89 2.22 22.16
N ARG A 127 12.13 1.99 22.62
CA ARG A 127 13.01 0.95 22.08
C ARG A 127 12.35 -0.43 22.19
N GLN A 128 12.44 -1.23 21.13
CA GLN A 128 11.90 -2.61 21.04
C GLN A 128 10.37 -2.73 21.27
N HIS A 129 9.63 -1.63 21.15
CA HIS A 129 8.19 -1.65 21.43
C HIS A 129 7.36 -2.28 20.29
N ILE A 130 7.60 -1.89 19.05
CA ILE A 130 6.94 -2.49 17.87
C ILE A 130 7.81 -3.61 17.33
N GLY A 131 7.22 -4.80 17.13
CA GLY A 131 7.91 -5.95 16.53
C GLY A 131 8.22 -5.72 15.05
N ILE A 132 9.43 -6.07 14.64
CA ILE A 132 9.80 -6.09 13.22
C ILE A 132 9.33 -7.42 12.64
N VAL A 133 8.44 -7.36 11.65
CA VAL A 133 7.91 -8.56 10.98
C VAL A 133 9.06 -9.29 10.27
N PRO A 134 9.28 -10.59 10.53
CA PRO A 134 10.29 -11.36 9.81
C PRO A 134 9.97 -11.44 8.32
N GLU A 135 10.98 -11.54 7.46
CA GLU A 135 10.82 -11.53 6.00
C GLU A 135 9.91 -12.66 5.50
N LYS A 136 9.94 -13.82 6.17
CA LYS A 136 9.11 -14.99 5.86
C LYS A 136 7.76 -15.01 6.59
N GLY A 137 7.41 -13.93 7.29
CA GLY A 137 6.26 -13.89 8.20
C GLY A 137 6.58 -14.52 9.56
N TYR A 138 5.57 -14.59 10.42
CA TYR A 138 5.71 -15.13 11.78
C TYR A 138 5.64 -16.65 11.85
N ASP A 139 4.98 -17.27 10.87
CA ASP A 139 4.83 -18.71 10.79
C ASP A 139 6.09 -19.30 10.11
N ASN A 140 6.91 -20.02 10.88
CA ASN A 140 8.12 -20.69 10.40
C ASN A 140 7.81 -22.06 9.79
N VAL A 141 6.71 -22.20 9.04
CA VAL A 141 6.47 -23.42 8.27
C VAL A 141 7.40 -23.49 7.07
N ASP A 142 7.58 -24.72 6.63
CA ASP A 142 8.31 -25.02 5.41
C ASP A 142 7.79 -24.21 4.23
N ASN A 143 8.73 -23.70 3.44
CA ASN A 143 8.39 -22.80 2.36
C ASN A 143 8.08 -23.61 1.12
N GLN A 144 6.81 -23.60 0.72
CA GLN A 144 6.34 -24.35 -0.43
C GLN A 144 5.48 -23.44 -1.32
N SER A 145 5.78 -23.41 -2.61
CA SER A 145 5.06 -22.54 -3.55
C SER A 145 3.57 -22.90 -3.65
N LEU A 146 2.73 -21.90 -3.88
CA LEU A 146 1.30 -22.11 -4.11
C LEU A 146 1.04 -23.02 -5.32
N LEU A 147 1.91 -22.98 -6.33
CA LEU A 147 1.86 -23.89 -7.48
C LEU A 147 2.05 -25.35 -7.03
N ALA A 148 3.07 -25.62 -6.20
CA ALA A 148 3.34 -26.95 -5.67
C ALA A 148 2.19 -27.45 -4.79
N LEU A 149 1.68 -26.63 -3.87
CA LEU A 149 0.54 -26.98 -3.02
C LEU A 149 -0.72 -27.35 -3.83
N ARG A 150 -1.06 -26.53 -4.83
CA ARG A 150 -2.19 -26.80 -5.75
C ARG A 150 -1.98 -28.09 -6.54
N PHE A 151 -0.77 -28.31 -7.05
CA PHE A 151 -0.42 -29.52 -7.79
C PHE A 151 -0.51 -30.77 -6.91
N LEU A 152 0.04 -30.73 -5.70
CA LEU A 152 0.01 -31.85 -4.77
C LEU A 152 -1.43 -32.15 -4.31
N LYS A 153 -2.25 -31.12 -4.08
CA LYS A 153 -3.68 -31.31 -3.79
C LYS A 153 -4.42 -31.98 -4.96
N TRP A 154 -4.18 -31.54 -6.19
CA TRP A 154 -4.71 -32.20 -7.39
C TRP A 154 -4.22 -33.65 -7.51
N TYR A 155 -2.93 -33.89 -7.33
CA TYR A 155 -2.33 -35.23 -7.42
C TYR A 155 -2.93 -36.17 -6.37
N SER A 156 -3.09 -35.67 -5.14
CA SER A 156 -3.69 -36.40 -4.01
C SER A 156 -5.08 -36.92 -4.35
N GLU A 157 -5.95 -36.05 -4.87
CA GLU A 157 -7.32 -36.42 -5.23
C GLU A 157 -7.37 -37.31 -6.47
N LYS A 158 -6.61 -36.96 -7.52
CA LYS A 158 -6.58 -37.73 -8.77
C LYS A 158 -6.11 -39.16 -8.57
N ASN A 159 -5.16 -39.38 -7.66
CA ASN A 159 -4.58 -40.69 -7.38
C ASN A 159 -5.12 -41.34 -6.10
N MET A 160 -6.06 -40.70 -5.39
CA MET A 160 -6.61 -41.15 -4.12
C MET A 160 -5.52 -41.51 -3.10
N VAL A 161 -4.51 -40.64 -2.95
CA VAL A 161 -3.39 -40.80 -2.01
C VAL A 161 -3.35 -39.66 -1.02
N ASN A 162 -2.90 -39.93 0.20
CA ASN A 162 -2.58 -38.86 1.14
C ASN A 162 -1.15 -38.36 0.88
N ILE A 163 -0.97 -37.04 0.81
CA ILE A 163 0.34 -36.43 0.58
C ILE A 163 0.65 -35.54 1.78
N ARG A 164 1.78 -35.81 2.42
CA ARG A 164 2.35 -34.90 3.42
C ARG A 164 3.09 -33.77 2.71
N THR A 165 2.73 -32.54 3.06
CA THR A 165 3.24 -31.27 2.49
C THR A 165 3.72 -30.33 3.59
N ALA A 166 4.15 -29.11 3.24
CA ALA A 166 4.51 -28.06 4.20
C ALA A 166 3.37 -27.68 5.16
N HIS A 167 2.11 -27.86 4.75
CA HIS A 167 0.93 -27.49 5.56
C HIS A 167 0.38 -28.64 6.41
N SER A 168 0.98 -29.83 6.33
CA SER A 168 0.64 -30.95 7.22
C SER A 168 1.08 -30.66 8.65
N GLU A 169 0.42 -31.27 9.65
CA GLU A 169 0.71 -31.05 11.09
C GLU A 169 2.19 -31.24 11.46
N ASN A 170 2.90 -32.12 10.76
CA ASN A 170 4.32 -32.39 10.97
C ASN A 170 5.25 -31.67 9.97
N GLY A 171 4.73 -30.72 9.16
CA GLY A 171 5.45 -30.06 8.07
C GLY A 171 5.92 -31.02 6.98
N GLU A 172 6.91 -30.62 6.18
CA GLU A 172 7.46 -31.45 5.12
C GLU A 172 8.16 -32.69 5.68
N LYS A 173 8.19 -33.78 4.90
CA LYS A 173 8.94 -34.98 5.29
C LYS A 173 10.43 -34.71 5.10
N LYS A 174 11.19 -34.78 6.20
CA LYS A 174 12.66 -34.76 6.15
C LYS A 174 13.21 -36.15 5.80
N MET A 175 14.13 -36.19 4.83
CA MET A 175 14.86 -37.37 4.38
C MET A 175 16.37 -37.07 4.39
N GLY A 176 17.06 -37.57 5.41
CA GLY A 176 18.43 -37.14 5.72
C GLY A 176 18.48 -35.64 6.05
N LYS A 177 19.25 -34.86 5.27
CA LYS A 177 19.33 -33.39 5.44
C LYS A 177 18.32 -32.61 4.61
N TYR A 178 17.60 -33.25 3.69
CA TYR A 178 16.69 -32.60 2.76
C TYR A 178 15.24 -32.72 3.20
N LYS A 179 14.41 -31.75 2.83
CA LYS A 179 12.95 -31.83 2.90
C LYS A 179 12.40 -32.13 1.50
N LEU A 180 11.23 -32.76 1.48
CA LEU A 180 10.53 -33.20 0.26
C LEU A 180 9.24 -32.39 0.12
N ASP A 181 8.94 -31.91 -1.10
CA ASP A 181 7.74 -31.12 -1.37
C ASP A 181 6.47 -31.93 -1.04
N GLY A 182 6.39 -33.17 -1.55
CA GLY A 182 5.28 -34.08 -1.32
C GLY A 182 5.75 -35.47 -0.93
N TRP A 183 5.19 -36.04 0.14
CA TRP A 183 5.52 -37.40 0.59
C TRP A 183 4.28 -38.30 0.69
N ILE A 184 4.30 -39.40 -0.07
CA ILE A 184 3.28 -40.45 -0.04
C ILE A 184 3.89 -41.67 0.66
N LYS A 185 3.46 -41.89 1.91
CA LYS A 185 4.05 -42.90 2.80
C LYS A 185 3.85 -44.32 2.27
N GLU A 186 2.65 -44.61 1.78
CA GLU A 186 2.21 -45.94 1.36
C GLU A 186 3.00 -46.43 0.15
N LYS A 187 3.39 -45.50 -0.73
CA LYS A 187 4.12 -45.79 -1.98
C LYS A 187 5.64 -45.59 -1.84
N LYS A 188 6.12 -45.14 -0.67
CA LYS A 188 7.50 -44.62 -0.47
C LYS A 188 7.92 -43.69 -1.62
N LEU A 189 7.04 -42.77 -1.98
CA LEU A 189 7.17 -41.89 -3.13
C LEU A 189 7.31 -40.43 -2.67
N ALA A 190 8.38 -39.78 -3.10
CA ALA A 190 8.56 -38.35 -3.04
C ALA A 190 8.12 -37.72 -4.36
N ILE A 191 7.31 -36.66 -4.27
CA ILE A 191 6.96 -35.79 -5.40
C ILE A 191 7.69 -34.48 -5.17
N GLU A 192 8.46 -34.05 -6.16
CA GLU A 192 9.22 -32.79 -6.16
C GLU A 192 8.61 -31.87 -7.22
N VAL A 193 8.35 -30.62 -6.86
CA VAL A 193 7.80 -29.60 -7.76
C VAL A 193 8.84 -28.51 -7.97
N ASN A 194 9.58 -28.62 -9.06
CA ASN A 194 10.70 -27.73 -9.34
C ASN A 194 10.22 -26.44 -10.04
N GLY A 195 10.38 -25.31 -9.36
CA GLY A 195 10.30 -23.98 -9.99
C GLY A 195 11.34 -23.83 -11.10
N CYS A 196 10.92 -23.44 -12.31
CA CYS A 196 11.80 -23.49 -13.48
C CYS A 196 13.01 -22.55 -13.34
N CYS A 197 12.77 -21.35 -12.80
CA CYS A 197 13.79 -20.33 -12.57
C CYS A 197 14.75 -20.69 -11.42
N TRP A 198 14.26 -21.42 -10.42
CA TRP A 198 15.04 -21.77 -9.22
C TRP A 198 15.94 -22.99 -9.42
N HIS A 199 15.49 -23.93 -10.25
CA HIS A 199 16.16 -25.23 -10.46
C HIS A 199 16.79 -25.37 -11.86
N GLY A 200 16.70 -24.32 -12.70
CA GLY A 200 17.28 -24.31 -14.04
C GLY A 200 16.66 -25.37 -14.95
N CYS A 201 15.35 -25.28 -15.21
CA CYS A 201 14.67 -26.20 -16.12
C CYS A 201 15.34 -26.21 -17.51
N ILE A 202 15.78 -27.36 -18.01
CA ILE A 202 16.48 -27.44 -19.31
C ILE A 202 15.63 -26.91 -20.50
N LYS A 203 14.30 -26.96 -20.39
CA LYS A 203 13.38 -26.42 -21.41
C LYS A 203 13.27 -24.89 -21.37
N CYS A 204 13.41 -24.27 -20.19
CA CYS A 204 13.22 -22.83 -19.98
C CYS A 204 14.54 -22.06 -19.85
N TYR A 205 15.59 -22.73 -19.37
CA TYR A 205 16.94 -22.24 -19.11
C TYR A 205 17.94 -23.25 -19.72
N PRO A 206 18.03 -23.32 -21.06
CA PRO A 206 18.80 -24.36 -21.74
C PRO A 206 20.32 -24.18 -21.56
N GLU A 207 20.79 -22.94 -21.44
CA GLU A 207 22.21 -22.62 -21.26
C GLU A 207 22.65 -22.83 -19.81
N ASP A 208 23.89 -23.31 -19.61
CA ASP A 208 24.43 -23.72 -18.31
C ASP A 208 24.96 -22.54 -17.48
N ASP A 209 25.37 -21.46 -18.13
CA ASP A 209 26.01 -20.27 -17.56
C ASP A 209 25.01 -19.21 -17.09
N ILE A 210 23.73 -19.34 -17.43
CA ILE A 210 22.67 -18.45 -16.93
C ILE A 210 22.66 -18.45 -15.40
N LYS A 211 22.84 -17.26 -14.80
CA LYS A 211 22.79 -17.06 -13.36
C LYS A 211 21.35 -17.08 -12.85
N LEU A 212 21.06 -17.99 -11.91
CA LEU A 212 19.74 -18.16 -11.31
C LEU A 212 19.58 -17.30 -10.05
N PRO A 213 18.33 -17.11 -9.55
CA PRO A 213 18.07 -16.42 -8.28
C PRO A 213 18.76 -17.03 -7.06
N THR A 214 19.21 -18.28 -7.15
CA THR A 214 20.01 -18.96 -6.10
C THR A 214 21.45 -18.43 -6.01
N GLY A 215 21.88 -17.60 -6.97
CA GLY A 215 23.26 -17.12 -7.12
C GLY A 215 24.18 -18.08 -7.87
N LEU A 216 23.73 -19.31 -8.15
CA LEU A 216 24.44 -20.32 -8.95
C LEU A 216 24.07 -20.22 -10.42
N THR A 217 24.92 -20.76 -11.30
CA THR A 217 24.53 -20.95 -12.71
C THR A 217 23.54 -22.10 -12.85
N ALA A 218 22.77 -22.12 -13.94
CA ALA A 218 21.77 -23.15 -14.20
C ALA A 218 22.39 -24.57 -14.21
N GLY A 219 23.56 -24.74 -14.83
CA GLY A 219 24.30 -26.00 -14.83
C GLY A 219 24.74 -26.44 -13.44
N GLN A 220 25.29 -25.52 -12.63
CA GLN A 220 25.68 -25.79 -11.24
C GLN A 220 24.48 -26.19 -10.37
N GLN A 221 23.36 -25.50 -10.52
CA GLN A 221 22.14 -25.78 -9.77
C GLN A 221 21.56 -27.15 -10.16
N ARG A 222 21.48 -27.47 -11.47
CA ARG A 222 21.06 -28.79 -11.97
C ARG A 222 21.94 -29.92 -11.40
N GLN A 223 23.26 -29.73 -11.37
CA GLN A 223 24.19 -30.71 -10.80
C GLN A 223 23.92 -30.93 -9.31
N LYS A 224 23.74 -29.85 -8.55
CA LYS A 224 23.42 -29.89 -7.11
C LYS A 224 22.09 -30.59 -6.84
N ASP A 225 21.06 -30.32 -7.65
CA ASP A 225 19.76 -30.96 -7.54
C ASP A 225 19.85 -32.45 -7.90
N GLN A 226 20.61 -32.82 -8.92
CA GLN A 226 20.85 -34.23 -9.26
C GLN A 226 21.53 -34.98 -8.11
N GLN A 227 22.53 -34.37 -7.45
CA GLN A 227 23.16 -34.95 -6.26
C GLN A 227 22.17 -35.14 -5.10
N ARG A 228 21.30 -34.15 -4.86
CA ARG A 228 20.21 -34.25 -3.87
C ARG A 228 19.26 -35.40 -4.20
N LEU A 229 18.78 -35.48 -5.44
CA LEU A 229 17.84 -36.50 -5.89
C LEU A 229 18.48 -37.90 -5.80
N ASN A 230 19.74 -38.06 -6.19
CA ASN A 230 20.48 -39.32 -6.08
C ASN A 230 20.61 -39.75 -4.62
N PHE A 231 20.92 -38.82 -3.71
CA PHE A 231 20.98 -39.11 -2.27
C PHE A 231 19.63 -39.63 -1.74
N ILE A 232 18.52 -38.99 -2.11
CA ILE A 232 17.18 -39.41 -1.68
C ILE A 232 16.83 -40.79 -2.26
N LYS A 233 17.12 -41.03 -3.55
CA LYS A 233 16.89 -42.33 -4.20
C LYS A 233 17.69 -43.45 -3.54
N ASN A 234 18.93 -43.20 -3.15
CA ASN A 234 19.79 -44.17 -2.46
C ASN A 234 19.25 -44.57 -1.08
N LEU A 235 18.35 -43.78 -0.48
CA LEU A 235 17.63 -44.15 0.75
C LEU A 235 16.42 -45.06 0.49
N GLY A 236 16.28 -45.60 -0.72
CA GLY A 236 15.19 -46.52 -1.10
C GLY A 236 13.86 -45.82 -1.37
N VAL A 237 13.90 -44.53 -1.73
CA VAL A 237 12.72 -43.70 -2.01
C VAL A 237 12.56 -43.53 -3.52
N LYS A 238 11.35 -43.78 -4.04
CA LYS A 238 11.03 -43.40 -5.43
C LYS A 238 10.85 -41.88 -5.47
N VAL A 239 11.42 -41.21 -6.47
CA VAL A 239 11.28 -39.75 -6.63
C VAL A 239 10.72 -39.44 -8.02
N GLU A 240 9.62 -38.69 -8.07
CA GLU A 240 9.03 -38.12 -9.28
C GLU A 240 9.18 -36.60 -9.25
N VAL A 241 9.69 -36.00 -10.31
CA VAL A 241 9.94 -34.55 -10.42
C VAL A 241 9.00 -33.98 -11.47
N TYR A 242 8.25 -32.93 -11.11
CA TYR A 242 7.37 -32.19 -11.99
C TYR A 242 7.85 -30.75 -12.10
N TRP A 243 8.08 -30.27 -13.32
CA TRP A 243 8.56 -28.90 -13.52
C TRP A 243 7.39 -27.91 -13.58
N GLU A 244 7.64 -26.70 -13.09
CA GLU A 244 6.66 -25.61 -13.13
C GLU A 244 6.05 -25.41 -14.53
N CYS A 245 6.86 -25.37 -15.59
CA CYS A 245 6.37 -25.17 -16.95
C CYS A 245 5.48 -26.33 -17.44
N GLU A 246 5.74 -27.55 -16.97
CA GLU A 246 4.95 -28.73 -17.29
C GLU A 246 3.61 -28.69 -16.56
N ILE A 247 3.62 -28.35 -15.27
CA ILE A 247 2.40 -28.17 -14.48
C ILE A 247 1.52 -27.07 -15.10
N ARG A 248 2.11 -25.93 -15.46
CA ARG A 248 1.39 -24.85 -16.15
C ARG A 248 0.78 -25.32 -17.46
N ALA A 249 1.50 -26.12 -18.25
CA ALA A 249 0.96 -26.70 -19.47
C ALA A 249 -0.17 -27.70 -19.19
N MET A 250 -0.10 -28.50 -18.12
CA MET A 250 -1.17 -29.41 -17.70
C MET A 250 -2.44 -28.63 -17.32
N VAL A 251 -2.31 -27.60 -16.48
CA VAL A 251 -3.43 -26.71 -16.10
C VAL A 251 -4.05 -26.03 -17.31
N SER A 252 -3.26 -25.69 -18.32
CA SER A 252 -3.74 -25.05 -19.54
C SER A 252 -4.56 -26.00 -20.44
N LYS A 253 -4.40 -27.32 -20.31
CA LYS A 253 -5.04 -28.34 -21.15
C LYS A 253 -6.17 -29.08 -20.45
N ASP A 254 -6.03 -29.35 -19.15
CA ASP A 254 -6.99 -30.10 -18.36
C ASP A 254 -7.98 -29.15 -17.65
N TYR A 255 -9.26 -29.23 -18.04
CA TYR A 255 -10.32 -28.41 -17.46
C TYR A 255 -10.55 -28.70 -15.96
N GLU A 256 -10.54 -29.97 -15.55
CA GLU A 256 -10.78 -30.36 -14.16
C GLU A 256 -9.60 -29.94 -13.27
N MET A 257 -8.37 -30.14 -13.74
CA MET A 257 -7.19 -29.63 -13.04
C MET A 257 -7.25 -28.11 -12.85
N ARG A 258 -7.63 -27.37 -13.90
CA ARG A 258 -7.77 -25.91 -13.82
C ARG A 258 -8.85 -25.50 -12.82
N LYS A 259 -9.99 -26.18 -12.80
CA LYS A 259 -11.08 -25.95 -11.85
C LYS A 259 -10.62 -26.21 -10.41
N MET A 260 -9.88 -27.29 -10.16
CA MET A 260 -9.30 -27.59 -8.85
C MET A 260 -8.29 -26.54 -8.40
N PHE A 261 -7.40 -26.09 -9.29
CA PHE A 261 -6.42 -25.04 -8.99
C PHE A 261 -7.12 -23.72 -8.62
N LYS A 262 -8.21 -23.37 -9.32
CA LYS A 262 -9.01 -22.17 -9.03
C LYS A 262 -9.74 -22.27 -7.68
N ASN A 263 -10.20 -23.46 -7.31
CA ASN A 263 -10.96 -23.71 -6.08
C ASN A 263 -10.11 -24.11 -4.88
N TYR A 264 -8.77 -24.09 -5.02
CA TYR A 264 -7.87 -24.42 -3.93
C TYR A 264 -8.07 -23.47 -2.74
N LEU A 265 -8.38 -24.04 -1.57
CA LEU A 265 -8.46 -23.31 -0.32
C LEU A 265 -7.06 -23.23 0.29
N ASP A 266 -6.50 -22.03 0.31
CA ASP A 266 -5.20 -21.79 0.91
C ASP A 266 -5.30 -21.78 2.45
N ASP A 267 -4.97 -22.91 3.07
CA ASP A 267 -4.88 -23.08 4.52
C ASP A 267 -3.48 -22.80 5.10
N GLY A 268 -2.59 -22.22 4.29
CA GLY A 268 -1.21 -21.91 4.66
C GLY A 268 -1.05 -20.74 5.62
N PRO A 269 0.18 -20.25 5.79
CA PRO A 269 0.51 -19.09 6.62
C PRO A 269 -0.33 -17.85 6.35
N ILE A 270 -0.39 -16.98 7.36
CA ILE A 270 -0.93 -15.63 7.21
C ILE A 270 0.07 -14.77 6.45
N ASN A 271 -0.33 -14.30 5.28
CA ASN A 271 0.29 -13.15 4.65
C ASN A 271 -0.32 -11.88 5.24
N ILE A 272 0.40 -11.20 6.15
CA ILE A 272 -0.08 -10.00 6.86
C ILE A 272 -0.55 -8.92 5.88
N ARG A 273 0.14 -8.75 4.73
CA ARG A 273 -0.25 -7.73 3.73
C ARG A 273 -1.57 -8.04 3.04
N SER A 274 -2.01 -9.30 3.03
CA SER A 274 -3.32 -9.65 2.45
C SER A 274 -4.49 -9.08 3.25
N ALA A 275 -4.29 -8.74 4.52
CA ALA A 275 -5.28 -8.07 5.38
C ALA A 275 -5.19 -6.54 5.34
N PHE A 276 -4.27 -5.97 4.55
CA PHE A 276 -4.06 -4.52 4.51
C PHE A 276 -4.75 -3.89 3.30
N TYR A 277 -5.73 -3.03 3.56
CA TYR A 277 -6.54 -2.36 2.54
C TYR A 277 -6.50 -0.84 2.70
N GLY A 278 -6.85 -0.11 1.63
CA GLY A 278 -7.02 1.33 1.64
C GLY A 278 -8.39 1.77 2.16
N GLY A 279 -8.72 3.05 1.97
CA GLY A 279 -10.05 3.57 2.29
C GLY A 279 -11.14 2.95 1.42
N ARG A 280 -12.32 2.68 2.00
CA ARG A 280 -13.48 2.20 1.26
C ARG A 280 -14.02 3.29 0.34
N THR A 281 -14.14 2.99 -0.95
CA THR A 281 -14.86 3.82 -1.92
C THR A 281 -15.90 2.94 -2.61
N GLY A 282 -17.18 3.25 -2.44
CA GLY A 282 -18.27 2.47 -2.98
C GLY A 282 -19.51 3.33 -3.23
N PRO A 283 -19.65 3.93 -4.43
CA PRO A 283 -20.82 4.74 -4.74
C PRO A 283 -22.05 3.86 -4.92
N LEU A 284 -23.13 4.16 -4.21
CA LEU A 284 -24.45 3.55 -4.47
C LEU A 284 -25.09 4.11 -5.74
N LYS A 285 -24.78 5.37 -6.07
CA LYS A 285 -25.26 6.09 -7.25
C LYS A 285 -24.16 7.02 -7.74
N LEU A 286 -23.81 6.92 -9.03
CA LEU A 286 -22.73 7.71 -9.62
C LEU A 286 -23.11 9.19 -9.82
N PHE A 287 -24.38 9.48 -10.10
CA PHE A 287 -24.86 10.84 -10.28
C PHE A 287 -26.30 10.97 -9.78
N HIS A 288 -26.58 12.02 -9.01
CA HIS A 288 -27.92 12.38 -8.60
C HIS A 288 -28.11 13.89 -8.73
N LYS A 289 -29.08 14.29 -9.55
CA LYS A 289 -29.56 15.65 -9.62
C LYS A 289 -30.61 15.84 -8.52
N ALA A 290 -30.45 16.90 -7.71
CA ALA A 290 -31.44 17.25 -6.71
C ALA A 290 -32.72 17.77 -7.38
N GLU A 291 -33.87 17.25 -6.97
CA GLU A 291 -35.19 17.73 -7.38
C GLU A 291 -35.59 19.00 -6.60
N PRO A 292 -36.58 19.79 -7.08
CA PRO A 292 -37.09 20.95 -6.33
C PRO A 292 -37.52 20.56 -4.91
N GLY A 293 -36.97 21.27 -3.91
CA GLY A 293 -37.21 20.99 -2.48
C GLY A 293 -36.31 19.91 -1.87
N GLN A 294 -35.51 19.21 -2.68
CA GLN A 294 -34.54 18.24 -2.19
C GLN A 294 -33.22 18.92 -1.79
N LYS A 295 -32.61 18.46 -0.69
CA LYS A 295 -31.27 18.88 -0.25
C LYS A 295 -30.34 17.68 -0.27
N ILE A 296 -29.11 17.89 -0.76
CA ILE A 296 -28.01 16.93 -0.67
C ILE A 296 -27.10 17.38 0.46
N SER A 297 -26.88 16.50 1.43
CA SER A 297 -25.97 16.74 2.55
C SER A 297 -24.69 15.93 2.38
N TYR A 298 -23.56 16.53 2.75
CA TYR A 298 -22.24 15.89 2.73
C TYR A 298 -21.69 15.87 4.15
N TYR A 299 -21.24 14.70 4.60
CA TYR A 299 -20.62 14.51 5.89
C TYR A 299 -19.16 14.07 5.67
N ASP A 300 -18.24 14.75 6.34
CA ASP A 300 -16.81 14.47 6.25
C ASP A 300 -16.24 14.26 7.65
N VAL A 301 -15.52 13.17 7.85
CA VAL A 301 -14.77 12.95 9.09
C VAL A 301 -13.50 13.78 9.04
N THR A 302 -13.43 14.82 9.85
CA THR A 302 -12.23 15.65 9.97
C THR A 302 -11.08 14.82 10.54
N SER A 303 -10.07 14.53 9.70
CA SER A 303 -8.86 13.78 10.11
C SER A 303 -9.14 12.35 10.60
N LEU A 304 -9.87 11.56 9.80
CA LEU A 304 -10.20 10.15 10.10
C LEU A 304 -9.00 9.32 10.59
N TYR A 305 -7.92 9.19 9.82
CA TYR A 305 -6.77 8.37 10.23
C TYR A 305 -6.09 8.87 11.52
N PRO A 306 -5.79 10.17 11.69
CA PRO A 306 -5.32 10.70 12.98
C PRO A 306 -6.25 10.39 14.15
N PHE A 307 -7.57 10.48 13.96
CA PHE A 307 -8.54 10.14 14.99
C PHE A 307 -8.45 8.66 15.39
N ILE A 308 -8.40 7.75 14.42
CA ILE A 308 -8.20 6.31 14.66
C ILE A 308 -6.89 6.05 15.42
N ASN A 309 -5.79 6.70 15.01
CA ASN A 309 -4.48 6.58 15.69
C ASN A 309 -4.50 6.98 17.18
N VAL A 310 -5.40 7.87 17.60
CA VAL A 310 -5.51 8.33 19.00
C VAL A 310 -6.51 7.52 19.83
N SER A 311 -7.51 6.94 19.18
CA SER A 311 -8.65 6.26 19.80
C SER A 311 -8.54 4.74 19.78
N THR A 312 -7.60 4.17 19.02
CA THR A 312 -7.49 2.73 18.79
C THR A 312 -6.34 2.10 19.55
N ARG A 313 -6.57 0.86 19.98
CA ARG A 313 -5.58 -0.06 20.53
C ARG A 313 -4.70 -0.65 19.43
N TYR A 314 -3.38 -0.54 19.56
CA TYR A 314 -2.44 -1.13 18.59
C TYR A 314 -1.71 -2.35 19.15
N PRO A 315 -1.49 -3.40 18.33
CA PRO A 315 -0.63 -4.52 18.72
C PRO A 315 0.83 -4.08 18.82
N VAL A 316 1.53 -4.57 19.83
CA VAL A 316 2.96 -4.31 20.06
C VAL A 316 3.72 -5.62 20.30
N GLY A 317 5.05 -5.58 20.13
CA GLY A 317 5.88 -6.79 20.16
C GLY A 317 5.59 -7.77 19.02
N HIS A 318 5.75 -9.06 19.29
CA HIS A 318 5.53 -10.15 18.33
C HIS A 318 4.31 -10.98 18.76
N PRO A 319 3.52 -11.52 17.81
CA PRO A 319 2.35 -12.34 18.11
C PRO A 319 2.75 -13.76 18.51
N GLU A 320 1.84 -14.43 19.22
CA GLU A 320 1.81 -15.89 19.32
C GLU A 320 1.19 -16.47 18.04
N VAL A 321 1.80 -17.52 17.50
CA VAL A 321 1.37 -18.18 16.27
C VAL A 321 0.56 -19.42 16.60
N HIS A 322 -0.69 -19.46 16.16
CA HIS A 322 -1.58 -20.61 16.34
C HIS A 322 -1.87 -21.29 15.00
N VAL A 323 -1.53 -22.58 14.90
CA VAL A 323 -1.83 -23.45 13.76
C VAL A 323 -2.99 -24.36 14.14
N ILE A 324 -4.21 -24.04 13.70
CA ILE A 324 -5.44 -24.63 14.24
C ILE A 324 -6.11 -25.58 13.25
N ASN A 325 -6.32 -25.12 12.01
CA ASN A 325 -7.00 -25.84 10.92
C ASN A 325 -8.25 -26.66 11.36
N LYS A 326 -9.21 -25.98 12.00
CA LYS A 326 -10.39 -26.61 12.61
C LYS A 326 -11.69 -26.02 12.05
N ASP A 327 -12.70 -26.88 11.88
CA ASP A 327 -14.04 -26.44 11.56
C ASP A 327 -14.70 -25.77 12.79
N VAL A 328 -15.35 -24.64 12.56
CA VAL A 328 -16.00 -23.82 13.59
C VAL A 328 -17.38 -23.37 13.09
N ASN A 329 -18.18 -22.76 13.96
CA ASN A 329 -19.43 -22.11 13.57
C ASN A 329 -19.55 -20.79 14.32
N TRP A 330 -18.81 -19.77 13.87
CA TRP A 330 -18.88 -18.45 14.48
C TRP A 330 -19.90 -17.60 13.74
N THR A 331 -20.89 -17.12 14.47
CA THR A 331 -22.03 -16.36 13.96
C THR A 331 -22.17 -15.02 14.67
N LYS A 332 -21.46 -14.82 15.78
CA LYS A 332 -21.48 -13.58 16.58
C LYS A 332 -20.07 -13.21 17.05
N PRO A 333 -19.81 -11.93 17.36
CA PRO A 333 -18.50 -11.49 17.85
C PRO A 333 -17.97 -12.27 19.05
N GLU A 334 -18.86 -12.73 19.93
CA GLU A 334 -18.49 -13.45 21.16
C GLU A 334 -17.89 -14.84 20.88
N ASP A 335 -18.12 -15.40 19.69
CA ASP A 335 -17.53 -16.67 19.26
C ASP A 335 -16.03 -16.52 18.96
N ASN A 336 -15.57 -15.32 18.63
CA ASN A 336 -14.16 -15.02 18.39
C ASN A 336 -13.42 -14.75 19.72
N THR A 337 -12.69 -15.74 20.20
CA THR A 337 -11.90 -15.63 21.44
C THR A 337 -10.61 -14.81 21.29
N TYR A 338 -10.24 -14.42 20.07
CA TYR A 338 -8.99 -13.69 19.78
C TYR A 338 -9.27 -12.20 19.59
N GLN A 339 -9.19 -11.44 20.69
CA GLN A 339 -9.60 -10.02 20.69
C GLN A 339 -8.69 -9.11 19.86
N LEU A 340 -7.38 -9.39 19.82
CA LEU A 340 -6.40 -8.61 19.05
C LEU A 340 -5.54 -9.56 18.23
N ALA A 341 -5.96 -9.83 16.99
CA ALA A 341 -5.30 -10.81 16.15
C ALA A 341 -5.47 -10.53 14.66
N LEU A 342 -4.58 -11.13 13.86
CA LEU A 342 -4.85 -11.41 12.45
C LEU A 342 -5.29 -12.86 12.34
N LEU A 343 -6.40 -13.10 11.64
CA LEU A 343 -6.99 -14.43 11.48
C LEU A 343 -7.03 -14.80 10.01
N LYS A 344 -6.73 -16.06 9.70
CA LYS A 344 -7.00 -16.68 8.40
C LYS A 344 -8.12 -17.70 8.59
N LEU A 345 -9.22 -17.51 7.89
CA LEU A 345 -10.45 -18.28 8.11
C LEU A 345 -11.27 -18.41 6.84
N PHE A 346 -12.16 -19.39 6.78
CA PHE A 346 -13.17 -19.50 5.73
C PHE A 346 -14.45 -18.81 6.20
N ILE A 347 -14.88 -17.81 5.44
CA ILE A 347 -16.02 -16.97 5.80
C ILE A 347 -17.07 -16.95 4.71
N ILE A 348 -18.33 -16.90 5.12
CA ILE A 348 -19.52 -16.88 4.28
C ILE A 348 -20.28 -15.58 4.58
N PRO A 349 -20.50 -14.71 3.59
CA PRO A 349 -21.28 -13.49 3.77
C PRO A 349 -22.78 -13.78 3.91
N PRO A 350 -23.59 -12.86 4.46
CA PRO A 350 -25.05 -12.95 4.39
C PRO A 350 -25.53 -12.85 2.94
N ARG A 351 -26.75 -13.33 2.66
CA ARG A 351 -27.34 -13.26 1.30
C ARG A 351 -27.73 -11.83 0.91
N ASN A 352 -28.02 -10.98 1.88
CA ASN A 352 -28.37 -9.58 1.69
C ASN A 352 -27.80 -8.74 2.84
N ILE A 353 -27.25 -7.57 2.51
CA ILE A 353 -26.71 -6.58 3.44
C ILE A 353 -26.54 -5.25 2.69
N ASP A 354 -26.77 -4.13 3.38
CA ASP A 354 -26.65 -2.79 2.79
C ASP A 354 -25.19 -2.42 2.50
N VAL A 355 -24.29 -2.69 3.45
CA VAL A 355 -22.87 -2.31 3.37
C VAL A 355 -22.00 -3.54 3.67
N PRO A 356 -21.60 -4.33 2.65
CA PRO A 356 -20.78 -5.52 2.88
C PRO A 356 -19.45 -5.17 3.54
N VAL A 357 -19.03 -5.93 4.56
CA VAL A 357 -17.92 -5.55 5.46
C VAL A 357 -16.56 -6.02 4.94
N LEU A 358 -16.41 -7.32 4.67
CA LEU A 358 -15.11 -7.89 4.31
C LEU A 358 -14.87 -7.86 2.79
N PRO A 359 -13.69 -7.39 2.35
CA PRO A 359 -13.37 -7.37 0.94
C PRO A 359 -12.73 -8.67 0.44
N MET A 360 -12.64 -8.77 -0.88
CA MET A 360 -11.84 -9.76 -1.60
C MET A 360 -11.14 -9.05 -2.76
N LYS A 361 -9.87 -9.39 -2.98
CA LYS A 361 -9.12 -8.98 -4.17
C LYS A 361 -9.35 -10.00 -5.28
N ILE A 362 -9.77 -9.53 -6.45
CA ILE A 362 -10.05 -10.35 -7.62
C ILE A 362 -9.27 -9.81 -8.81
N GLY A 363 -8.49 -10.67 -9.46
CA GLY A 363 -7.63 -10.32 -10.60
C GLY A 363 -6.33 -11.13 -10.58
N GLU A 364 -5.43 -10.81 -11.48
CA GLU A 364 -4.04 -11.30 -11.48
C GLU A 364 -3.12 -10.18 -10.96
N ASP A 365 -1.89 -10.52 -10.56
CA ASP A 365 -1.00 -9.75 -9.66
C ASP A 365 -0.90 -8.22 -9.93
N ASP A 366 -1.02 -7.77 -11.18
CA ASP A 366 -0.90 -6.35 -11.58
C ASP A 366 -2.25 -5.64 -11.87
N ASP A 367 -3.39 -6.35 -11.87
CA ASP A 367 -4.75 -5.79 -12.07
C ASP A 367 -5.74 -6.37 -11.04
N GLU A 368 -5.33 -6.43 -9.78
CA GLU A 368 -6.21 -6.80 -8.67
C GLU A 368 -7.25 -5.70 -8.39
N ARG A 369 -8.53 -6.04 -8.49
CA ARG A 369 -9.64 -5.18 -8.04
C ARG A 369 -10.09 -5.56 -6.64
N LEU A 370 -10.25 -4.55 -5.78
CA LEU A 370 -10.84 -4.73 -4.46
C LEU A 370 -12.37 -4.68 -4.57
N LEU A 371 -13.03 -5.79 -4.28
CA LEU A 371 -14.48 -5.91 -4.27
C LEU A 371 -14.98 -6.22 -2.86
N PHE A 372 -16.23 -5.90 -2.57
CA PHE A 372 -16.91 -6.26 -1.32
C PHE A 372 -18.11 -7.18 -1.63
N PRO A 373 -17.89 -8.44 -2.02
CA PRO A 373 -18.94 -9.29 -2.59
C PRO A 373 -19.73 -10.09 -1.55
N LEU A 374 -20.96 -10.46 -1.90
CA LEU A 374 -21.79 -11.43 -1.16
C LEU A 374 -21.73 -12.85 -1.73
N CYS A 375 -20.93 -13.05 -2.77
CA CYS A 375 -20.60 -14.35 -3.34
C CYS A 375 -19.24 -14.29 -4.03
N SER A 376 -18.29 -15.10 -3.56
CA SER A 376 -16.95 -15.14 -4.14
C SER A 376 -16.95 -15.69 -5.56
N THR A 377 -17.80 -16.68 -5.88
CA THR A 377 -17.95 -17.19 -7.25
C THR A 377 -18.47 -16.12 -8.22
N CYS A 378 -19.56 -15.42 -7.88
CA CYS A 378 -20.09 -14.34 -8.72
C CYS A 378 -19.04 -13.25 -8.99
N ALA A 379 -18.28 -12.86 -7.95
CA ALA A 379 -17.24 -11.86 -8.09
C ALA A 379 -16.09 -12.30 -9.02
N ARG A 380 -15.76 -13.61 -9.04
CA ARG A 380 -14.75 -14.17 -9.95
C ARG A 380 -15.27 -14.32 -11.38
N GLU A 381 -16.55 -14.62 -11.54
CA GLU A 381 -17.21 -14.73 -12.85
C GLU A 381 -17.40 -13.34 -13.50
N HIS A 382 -17.64 -12.32 -12.68
CA HIS A 382 -17.93 -10.95 -13.10
C HIS A 382 -17.03 -9.92 -12.40
N PRO A 383 -15.70 -9.98 -12.60
CA PRO A 383 -14.72 -9.14 -11.87
C PRO A 383 -14.82 -7.64 -12.18
N HIS A 384 -15.38 -7.28 -13.33
CA HIS A 384 -15.63 -5.89 -13.73
C HIS A 384 -17.06 -5.42 -13.42
N GLY A 385 -17.84 -6.24 -12.72
CA GLY A 385 -19.26 -6.05 -12.51
C GLY A 385 -20.10 -6.54 -13.68
N ASP A 386 -21.36 -6.84 -13.38
CA ASP A 386 -22.42 -7.15 -14.35
C ASP A 386 -23.74 -6.64 -13.72
N VAL A 387 -24.57 -5.95 -14.50
CA VAL A 387 -25.83 -5.36 -14.00
C VAL A 387 -26.98 -6.23 -14.49
N LYS A 388 -27.46 -7.10 -13.60
CA LYS A 388 -28.62 -7.95 -13.85
C LYS A 388 -29.75 -7.51 -12.94
N GLU A 389 -30.80 -6.94 -13.53
CA GLU A 389 -32.04 -6.65 -12.80
C GLU A 389 -32.58 -7.94 -12.18
N ASN A 390 -33.00 -7.86 -10.91
CA ASN A 390 -33.57 -8.98 -10.15
C ASN A 390 -32.66 -10.22 -10.02
N TYR A 391 -31.33 -10.04 -10.04
CA TYR A 391 -30.39 -11.15 -9.88
C TYR A 391 -30.52 -11.82 -8.49
N CYS A 392 -30.76 -13.14 -8.49
CA CYS A 392 -30.66 -13.98 -7.31
C CYS A 392 -29.51 -14.96 -7.47
N CYS A 393 -28.52 -14.89 -6.58
CA CYS A 393 -27.36 -15.77 -6.61
C CYS A 393 -27.76 -17.24 -6.37
N PRO A 394 -27.53 -18.16 -7.33
CA PRO A 394 -27.90 -19.58 -7.19
C PRO A 394 -26.86 -20.39 -6.40
N HIS A 395 -25.74 -19.77 -6.04
CA HIS A 395 -24.63 -20.45 -5.38
C HIS A 395 -24.97 -20.86 -3.94
N THR A 396 -24.48 -22.04 -3.57
CA THR A 396 -24.51 -22.54 -2.19
C THR A 396 -23.62 -21.68 -1.29
N ASP A 397 -23.82 -21.77 0.02
CA ASP A 397 -23.04 -21.00 0.99
C ASP A 397 -21.54 -21.33 0.92
N GLN A 398 -21.19 -22.60 0.65
CA GLN A 398 -19.81 -23.01 0.41
C GLN A 398 -19.18 -22.36 -0.83
N GLN A 399 -19.94 -22.21 -1.92
CA GLN A 399 -19.47 -21.52 -3.13
C GLN A 399 -19.39 -20.00 -2.93
N ARG A 400 -20.26 -19.44 -2.09
CA ARG A 400 -20.29 -18.01 -1.79
C ARG A 400 -19.12 -17.59 -0.90
N GLY A 401 -18.69 -18.45 0.01
CA GLY A 401 -17.59 -18.18 0.93
C GLY A 401 -16.21 -18.12 0.28
N TRP A 402 -15.22 -17.65 1.03
CA TRP A 402 -13.81 -17.62 0.64
C TRP A 402 -12.89 -17.68 1.85
N VAL A 403 -11.60 -17.96 1.60
CA VAL A 403 -10.56 -17.79 2.62
C VAL A 403 -10.21 -16.32 2.72
N SER A 404 -10.43 -15.74 3.90
CA SER A 404 -10.11 -14.35 4.21
C SER A 404 -8.98 -14.28 5.23
N THR A 405 -8.09 -13.30 5.06
CA THR A 405 -7.18 -12.84 6.12
C THR A 405 -7.69 -11.47 6.58
N CYS A 406 -8.08 -11.35 7.85
CA CYS A 406 -8.66 -10.11 8.39
C CYS A 406 -8.23 -9.87 9.84
N THR A 407 -8.41 -8.64 10.31
CA THR A 407 -8.22 -8.33 11.73
C THR A 407 -9.39 -8.85 12.56
N SER A 408 -9.16 -9.13 13.85
CA SER A 408 -10.23 -9.45 14.80
C SER A 408 -11.32 -8.38 14.85
N ILE A 409 -10.96 -7.12 14.67
CA ILE A 409 -11.88 -5.97 14.66
C ILE A 409 -12.83 -6.06 13.46
N GLU A 410 -12.29 -6.22 12.25
CA GLU A 410 -13.09 -6.33 11.02
C GLU A 410 -13.93 -7.61 11.02
N LEU A 411 -13.39 -8.72 11.52
CA LEU A 411 -14.12 -9.98 11.64
C LEU A 411 -15.34 -9.81 12.56
N ASN A 412 -15.15 -9.19 13.72
CA ASN A 412 -16.22 -9.00 14.68
C ASN A 412 -17.31 -8.08 14.10
N GLU A 413 -16.95 -7.06 13.34
CA GLU A 413 -17.95 -6.24 12.64
C GLU A 413 -18.70 -7.04 11.57
N ALA A 414 -18.00 -7.88 10.81
CA ALA A 414 -18.64 -8.76 9.83
C ALA A 414 -19.62 -9.76 10.48
N LEU A 415 -19.28 -10.31 11.64
CA LEU A 415 -20.15 -11.23 12.37
C LEU A 415 -21.44 -10.54 12.84
N LYS A 416 -21.39 -9.27 13.29
CA LYS A 416 -22.60 -8.49 13.63
C LYS A 416 -23.53 -8.34 12.43
N GLU A 417 -22.93 -8.18 11.26
CA GLU A 417 -23.61 -8.02 9.98
C GLU A 417 -24.04 -9.36 9.34
N GLY A 418 -23.97 -10.47 10.08
CA GLY A 418 -24.51 -11.77 9.66
C GLY A 418 -23.57 -12.63 8.80
N TYR A 419 -22.28 -12.32 8.77
CA TYR A 419 -21.28 -13.24 8.22
C TYR A 419 -21.13 -14.47 9.13
N VAL A 420 -20.73 -15.61 8.55
CA VAL A 420 -20.51 -16.88 9.28
C VAL A 420 -19.12 -17.43 8.98
N VAL A 421 -18.36 -17.75 10.01
CA VAL A 421 -17.08 -18.47 9.88
C VAL A 421 -17.32 -19.96 10.06
N THR A 422 -16.91 -20.75 9.07
CA THR A 422 -17.06 -22.22 9.12
C THR A 422 -15.75 -22.96 9.35
N LYS A 423 -14.60 -22.27 9.19
CA LYS A 423 -13.28 -22.88 9.40
C LYS A 423 -12.25 -21.84 9.84
N LEU A 424 -11.45 -22.18 10.85
CA LEU A 424 -10.33 -21.36 11.34
C LEU A 424 -9.00 -22.04 10.97
N PHE A 425 -8.16 -21.37 10.18
CA PHE A 425 -6.90 -21.93 9.71
C PHE A 425 -5.72 -21.56 10.61
N ARG A 426 -5.52 -20.25 10.81
CA ARG A 426 -4.35 -19.68 11.50
C ARG A 426 -4.75 -18.43 12.29
N VAL A 427 -4.04 -18.18 13.38
CA VAL A 427 -4.17 -16.93 14.16
C VAL A 427 -2.79 -16.41 14.52
N LEU A 428 -2.57 -15.11 14.29
CA LEU A 428 -1.47 -14.35 14.88
C LEU A 428 -2.04 -13.49 16.00
N GLU A 429 -1.93 -13.97 17.23
CA GLU A 429 -2.52 -13.33 18.39
C GLU A 429 -1.52 -12.41 19.09
N PHE A 430 -1.90 -11.15 19.31
CA PHE A 430 -1.08 -10.20 20.04
C PHE A 430 -1.57 -10.10 21.48
N LYS A 431 -0.82 -10.67 22.42
CA LYS A 431 -1.09 -10.57 23.87
C LYS A 431 -0.76 -9.18 24.43
N SER A 432 0.16 -8.48 23.77
CA SER A 432 0.61 -7.14 24.17
C SER A 432 0.03 -6.07 23.24
N TYR A 433 -0.39 -4.97 23.83
CA TYR A 433 -0.97 -3.84 23.10
C TYR A 433 -0.59 -2.50 23.75
N ASP A 434 -0.80 -1.41 23.00
CA ASP A 434 -0.63 -0.03 23.47
C ASP A 434 -1.77 0.85 22.95
N ASP A 435 -2.57 1.37 23.87
CA ASP A 435 -3.70 2.27 23.61
C ASP A 435 -3.27 3.73 23.37
N THR A 436 -1.96 4.00 23.49
CA THR A 436 -1.37 5.33 23.42
C THR A 436 -0.24 5.44 22.40
N LEU A 437 0.04 4.38 21.62
CA LEU A 437 1.21 4.26 20.75
C LEU A 437 1.45 5.50 19.87
N PHE A 438 0.40 6.01 19.23
CA PHE A 438 0.46 7.19 18.37
C PHE A 438 -0.06 8.46 19.03
N ARG A 439 -0.67 8.37 20.22
CA ARG A 439 -1.36 9.49 20.87
C ARG A 439 -0.42 10.69 21.10
N PRO A 440 0.79 10.54 21.66
CA PRO A 440 1.72 11.66 21.84
C PRO A 440 2.07 12.37 20.52
N TYR A 441 2.41 11.61 19.47
CA TYR A 441 2.73 12.15 18.15
C TYR A 441 1.55 12.90 17.53
N ILE A 442 0.36 12.30 17.54
CA ILE A 442 -0.82 12.93 16.96
C ILE A 442 -1.21 14.17 17.77
N SER A 443 -1.11 14.13 19.09
CA SER A 443 -1.42 15.28 19.96
C SER A 443 -0.48 16.45 19.72
N GLU A 444 0.83 16.18 19.56
CA GLU A 444 1.84 17.19 19.21
C GLU A 444 1.48 17.93 17.92
N PHE A 445 1.35 17.19 16.80
CA PHE A 445 1.09 17.83 15.51
C PHE A 445 -0.33 18.35 15.36
N MET A 446 -1.32 17.79 16.07
CA MET A 446 -2.67 18.35 16.08
C MET A 446 -2.71 19.67 16.85
N ALA A 447 -2.03 19.77 18.00
CA ALA A 447 -1.89 21.05 18.71
C ALA A 447 -1.26 22.11 17.81
N GLN A 448 -0.13 21.80 17.17
CA GLN A 448 0.54 22.73 16.24
C GLN A 448 -0.36 23.14 15.07
N LYS A 449 -1.15 22.20 14.51
CA LYS A 449 -2.12 22.48 13.44
C LYS A 449 -3.25 23.41 13.92
N ILE A 450 -3.75 23.21 15.14
CA ILE A 450 -4.81 24.03 15.75
C ILE A 450 -4.25 25.44 16.04
N HIS A 451 -3.09 25.54 16.69
CA HIS A 451 -2.37 26.79 16.93
C HIS A 451 -2.24 27.61 15.65
N SER A 452 -1.70 26.97 14.60
CA SER A 452 -1.48 27.60 13.29
C SER A 452 -2.77 27.91 12.51
N SER A 453 -3.92 27.40 12.95
CA SER A 453 -5.21 27.74 12.35
C SER A 453 -5.82 28.99 13.00
N GLY A 454 -5.38 29.36 14.20
CA GLY A 454 -6.04 30.37 15.03
C GLY A 454 -7.44 29.96 15.47
N PHE A 455 -8.11 30.86 16.20
CA PHE A 455 -9.51 30.69 16.55
C PHE A 455 -10.42 30.94 15.34
N ASP A 456 -11.50 30.17 15.27
CA ASP A 456 -12.57 30.39 14.30
C ASP A 456 -13.17 31.80 14.45
N SER A 457 -13.56 32.43 13.35
CA SER A 457 -14.11 33.79 13.36
C SER A 457 -15.38 33.93 14.20
N ALA A 458 -16.14 32.86 14.40
CA ALA A 458 -17.36 32.86 15.24
C ALA A 458 -17.07 32.90 16.75
N ILE A 459 -15.84 32.56 17.17
CA ILE A 459 -15.44 32.53 18.59
C ILE A 459 -14.29 33.49 18.90
N LYS A 460 -13.52 33.91 17.89
CA LYS A 460 -12.34 34.77 18.06
C LYS A 460 -12.70 36.07 18.80
N GLY A 461 -11.97 36.35 19.88
CA GLY A 461 -12.18 37.51 20.74
C GLY A 461 -13.24 37.32 21.83
N ASN A 462 -13.94 36.19 21.85
CA ASN A 462 -14.84 35.81 22.94
C ASN A 462 -14.14 34.83 23.88
N LYS A 463 -13.62 35.37 25.00
CA LYS A 463 -12.81 34.61 25.96
C LYS A 463 -13.51 33.34 26.47
N GLU A 464 -14.80 33.42 26.79
CA GLU A 464 -15.59 32.28 27.29
C GLU A 464 -15.71 31.17 26.25
N LYS A 465 -16.01 31.51 24.99
CA LYS A 465 -16.10 30.54 23.90
C LYS A 465 -14.73 29.93 23.55
N GLU A 466 -13.67 30.74 23.59
CA GLU A 466 -12.30 30.28 23.37
C GLU A 466 -11.83 29.35 24.51
N ASP A 467 -12.10 29.70 25.78
CA ASP A 467 -11.80 28.84 26.93
C ASP A 467 -12.58 27.52 26.85
N LYS A 468 -13.84 27.57 26.44
CA LYS A 468 -14.66 26.38 26.20
C LYS A 468 -14.05 25.50 25.10
N PHE A 469 -13.65 26.07 23.96
CA PHE A 469 -13.00 25.32 22.87
C PHE A 469 -11.69 24.66 23.33
N MET A 470 -10.86 25.38 24.08
CA MET A 470 -9.60 24.85 24.61
C MET A 470 -9.84 23.72 25.61
N LYS A 471 -10.87 23.87 26.46
CA LYS A 471 -11.30 22.84 27.42
C LYS A 471 -11.80 21.58 26.70
N GLU A 472 -12.63 21.73 25.67
CA GLU A 472 -13.12 20.61 24.85
C GLU A 472 -11.95 19.86 24.18
N CYS A 473 -10.96 20.58 23.64
CA CYS A 473 -9.77 19.98 23.05
C CYS A 473 -8.99 19.12 24.06
N LEU A 474 -8.88 19.57 25.31
CA LEU A 474 -8.21 18.83 26.38
C LEU A 474 -9.05 17.65 26.89
N GLU A 475 -10.33 17.86 27.19
CA GLU A 475 -11.20 16.85 27.79
C GLU A 475 -11.53 15.72 26.81
N MET A 476 -11.81 16.04 25.56
CA MET A 476 -12.20 15.04 24.56
C MET A 476 -11.01 14.34 23.93
N PHE A 477 -9.90 15.06 23.69
CA PHE A 477 -8.79 14.55 22.87
C PHE A 477 -7.44 14.52 23.60
N GLY A 478 -7.35 15.07 24.82
CA GLY A 478 -6.08 15.18 25.53
C GLY A 478 -5.12 16.20 24.92
N ILE A 479 -5.61 17.09 24.05
CA ILE A 479 -4.78 18.05 23.31
C ILE A 479 -4.74 19.37 24.07
N LYS A 480 -3.58 19.70 24.62
CA LYS A 480 -3.36 20.98 25.28
C LYS A 480 -3.16 22.10 24.24
N ILE A 481 -4.06 23.08 24.26
CA ILE A 481 -3.95 24.29 23.44
C ILE A 481 -3.41 25.44 24.30
N GLU A 482 -2.57 26.29 23.72
CA GLU A 482 -1.97 27.45 24.34
C GLU A 482 -2.49 28.67 23.59
N ARG A 483 -3.16 29.57 24.31
CA ARG A 483 -3.88 30.71 23.73
C ARG A 483 -2.93 31.65 22.99
N GLU A 484 -1.72 31.80 23.51
CA GLU A 484 -0.67 32.68 23.01
C GLU A 484 -0.12 32.21 21.66
N LYS A 485 -0.29 30.93 21.33
CA LYS A 485 0.16 30.32 20.06
C LYS A 485 -0.93 30.29 19.00
N MET A 486 -2.16 30.75 19.29
CA MET A 486 -3.31 30.71 18.38
C MET A 486 -3.23 31.80 17.30
N GLU A 487 -2.29 31.64 16.38
CA GLU A 487 -2.01 32.58 15.29
C GLU A 487 -2.16 31.89 13.92
N VAL A 488 -2.78 32.59 12.97
CA VAL A 488 -2.98 32.06 11.62
C VAL A 488 -1.63 32.00 10.89
N ASN A 489 -1.14 30.79 10.63
CA ASN A 489 0.04 30.53 9.80
C ASN A 489 -0.24 29.35 8.85
N LYS A 490 -0.41 29.65 7.56
CA LYS A 490 -0.78 28.66 6.54
C LYS A 490 0.35 27.66 6.26
N GLY A 491 1.61 28.09 6.27
CA GLY A 491 2.81 27.26 6.12
C GLY A 491 2.89 26.21 7.21
N LYS A 492 3.01 26.64 8.48
CA LYS A 492 3.08 25.77 9.66
C LYS A 492 1.87 24.84 9.76
N ARG A 493 0.66 25.34 9.51
CA ARG A 493 -0.55 24.50 9.48
C ARG A 493 -0.46 23.38 8.44
N THR A 494 0.06 23.69 7.25
CA THR A 494 0.24 22.70 6.17
C THR A 494 1.27 21.65 6.56
N GLN A 495 2.37 22.05 7.19
CA GLN A 495 3.40 21.13 7.66
C GLN A 495 2.89 20.20 8.75
N ALA A 496 2.23 20.74 9.78
CA ALA A 496 1.62 19.94 10.84
C ALA A 496 0.59 18.94 10.27
N LYS A 497 -0.22 19.37 9.29
CA LYS A 497 -1.15 18.48 8.56
C LYS A 497 -0.41 17.37 7.80
N LEU A 498 0.72 17.68 7.18
CA LEU A 498 1.54 16.67 6.50
C LEU A 498 2.09 15.65 7.50
N CYS A 499 2.57 16.08 8.67
CA CYS A 499 3.03 15.18 9.73
C CYS A 499 1.93 14.22 10.19
N LEU A 500 0.72 14.74 10.42
CA LEU A 500 -0.45 13.92 10.81
C LEU A 500 -0.81 12.84 9.77
N ASN A 501 -0.72 13.17 8.48
CA ASN A 501 -1.20 12.29 7.41
C ASN A 501 -0.14 11.30 6.90
N ASN A 502 1.15 11.64 6.98
CA ASN A 502 2.21 10.85 6.33
C ASN A 502 2.85 9.78 7.22
N LEU A 503 2.68 9.85 8.54
CA LEU A 503 3.25 8.83 9.44
C LEU A 503 2.65 7.44 9.16
N TRP A 504 1.32 7.32 9.12
CA TRP A 504 0.64 6.05 8.89
C TRP A 504 1.03 5.42 7.55
N GLY A 505 1.08 6.23 6.49
CA GLY A 505 1.51 5.77 5.16
C GLY A 505 2.90 5.14 5.19
N ARG A 506 3.84 5.64 6.01
CA ARG A 506 5.18 5.04 6.14
C ARG A 506 5.14 3.62 6.71
N PHE A 507 4.28 3.33 7.68
CA PHE A 507 4.12 1.97 8.23
C PHE A 507 3.58 0.98 7.18
N SER A 508 2.86 1.46 6.18
CA SER A 508 2.26 0.63 5.13
C SER A 508 3.17 0.32 3.94
N LEU A 509 4.33 0.99 3.82
CA LEU A 509 5.18 0.87 2.64
C LEU A 509 5.62 -0.57 2.38
N ARG A 510 5.56 -0.98 1.11
CA ARG A 510 6.04 -2.28 0.67
C ARG A 510 7.57 -2.37 0.74
N ASN A 511 8.07 -3.53 1.14
CA ASN A 511 9.51 -3.77 1.30
C ASN A 511 10.23 -4.03 -0.05
N PHE A 512 9.48 -4.38 -1.10
CA PHE A 512 10.01 -4.78 -2.41
C PHE A 512 9.19 -4.16 -3.54
N GLY A 513 9.75 -4.11 -4.75
CA GLY A 513 9.04 -3.62 -5.94
C GLY A 513 8.84 -2.09 -5.98
N LEU A 514 9.48 -1.33 -5.10
CA LEU A 514 9.56 0.13 -5.23
C LEU A 514 10.79 0.49 -6.06
N SER A 515 10.62 1.44 -6.98
CA SER A 515 11.74 2.09 -7.65
C SER A 515 12.62 2.77 -6.61
N GLN A 516 13.92 2.53 -6.73
CA GLN A 516 14.99 3.08 -5.93
C GLN A 516 15.89 3.89 -6.85
N CYS A 517 16.52 4.89 -6.26
CA CYS A 517 17.48 5.73 -6.95
C CYS A 517 18.84 5.55 -6.28
N LYS A 518 19.88 5.41 -7.09
CA LYS A 518 21.27 5.43 -6.65
C LYS A 518 21.98 6.48 -7.49
N ILE A 519 22.55 7.48 -6.83
CA ILE A 519 23.47 8.43 -7.47
C ILE A 519 24.88 7.90 -7.26
N THR A 520 25.66 7.82 -8.33
CA THR A 520 27.04 7.31 -8.28
C THR A 520 27.89 7.94 -9.38
N ASP A 521 29.17 8.06 -9.08
CA ASP A 521 30.25 8.41 -9.99
C ASP A 521 31.20 7.21 -10.24
N ASP A 522 30.89 6.03 -9.68
CA ASP A 522 31.69 4.81 -9.85
C ASP A 522 31.12 3.92 -10.98
N PRO A 523 31.82 3.79 -12.13
CA PRO A 523 31.40 2.91 -13.22
C PRO A 523 31.26 1.43 -12.80
N ASN A 524 32.01 0.99 -11.77
CA ASN A 524 31.92 -0.38 -11.27
C ASN A 524 30.60 -0.63 -10.53
N GLU A 525 30.01 0.39 -9.89
CA GLU A 525 28.69 0.25 -9.29
C GLU A 525 27.62 0.05 -10.36
N LEU A 526 27.69 0.81 -11.47
CA LEU A 526 26.77 0.61 -12.59
C LEU A 526 26.91 -0.79 -13.19
N ALA A 527 28.13 -1.23 -13.49
CA ALA A 527 28.37 -2.57 -14.04
C ALA A 527 27.80 -3.67 -13.13
N LYS A 528 28.08 -3.59 -11.82
CA LYS A 528 27.53 -4.52 -10.82
C LYS A 528 26.00 -4.55 -10.81
N MET A 529 25.36 -3.39 -10.97
CA MET A 529 23.89 -3.31 -10.99
C MET A 529 23.29 -3.83 -12.29
N CYS A 530 23.94 -3.60 -13.44
CA CYS A 530 23.56 -4.18 -14.72
C CYS A 530 23.67 -5.71 -14.71
N ASP A 531 24.70 -6.23 -14.05
CA ASP A 531 24.98 -7.67 -13.96
C ASP A 531 24.22 -8.37 -12.82
N ASP A 532 23.50 -7.63 -11.96
CA ASP A 532 22.72 -8.21 -10.86
C ASP A 532 21.31 -8.59 -11.35
N PRO A 533 21.00 -9.89 -11.55
CA PRO A 533 19.69 -10.31 -12.05
C PRO A 533 18.55 -10.03 -11.06
N SER A 534 18.86 -9.76 -9.79
CA SER A 534 17.88 -9.35 -8.77
C SER A 534 17.47 -7.87 -8.91
N ILE A 535 18.14 -7.12 -9.78
CA ILE A 535 17.87 -5.72 -10.07
C ILE A 535 17.31 -5.60 -11.49
N THR A 536 16.28 -4.77 -11.65
CA THR A 536 15.86 -4.25 -12.96
C THR A 536 16.18 -2.77 -12.99
N ILE A 537 17.10 -2.36 -13.86
CA ILE A 537 17.33 -0.93 -14.12
C ILE A 537 16.20 -0.44 -15.01
N ASN A 538 15.53 0.63 -14.56
CA ASN A 538 14.43 1.28 -15.28
C ASN A 538 14.95 2.44 -16.15
N ALA A 539 15.92 3.20 -15.61
CA ALA A 539 16.51 4.36 -16.28
C ALA A 539 17.90 4.65 -15.72
N ILE A 540 18.74 5.27 -16.54
CA ILE A 540 20.03 5.84 -16.15
C ILE A 540 20.02 7.27 -16.70
N ASP A 541 20.07 8.25 -15.81
CA ASP A 541 20.10 9.66 -16.17
C ASP A 541 21.47 10.24 -15.83
N GLU A 542 22.11 10.90 -16.78
CA GLU A 542 23.35 11.66 -16.53
C GLU A 542 23.00 12.97 -15.83
N LEU A 543 23.48 13.15 -14.60
CA LEU A 543 23.28 14.40 -13.84
C LEU A 543 24.37 15.41 -14.17
N THR A 544 25.59 14.94 -14.34
CA THR A 544 26.79 15.65 -14.81
C THR A 544 27.69 14.67 -15.56
N GLU A 545 28.74 15.16 -16.22
CA GLU A 545 29.69 14.33 -16.99
C GLU A 545 30.21 13.10 -16.22
N ASP A 546 30.44 13.23 -14.91
CA ASP A 546 30.96 12.14 -14.06
C ASP A 546 29.91 11.48 -13.14
N VAL A 547 28.66 11.96 -13.11
CA VAL A 547 27.66 11.52 -12.11
C VAL A 547 26.39 11.05 -12.78
N ILE A 548 26.01 9.82 -12.49
CA ILE A 548 24.78 9.20 -12.99
C ILE A 548 23.78 8.93 -11.86
N LEU A 549 22.50 9.01 -12.22
CA LEU A 549 21.36 8.57 -11.43
C LEU A 549 20.83 7.27 -12.02
N ILE A 550 20.98 6.18 -11.28
CA ILE A 550 20.45 4.86 -11.64
C ILE A 550 19.10 4.69 -10.96
N ASN A 551 18.03 4.60 -11.74
CA ASN A 551 16.70 4.22 -11.28
C ASN A 551 16.51 2.72 -11.47
N TYR A 552 16.20 1.99 -10.39
CA TYR A 552 16.12 0.54 -10.43
C TYR A 552 15.08 -0.03 -9.46
N ILE A 553 14.61 -1.24 -9.71
CA ILE A 553 13.74 -2.00 -8.81
C ILE A 553 14.49 -3.26 -8.38
N LYS A 554 14.52 -3.52 -7.07
CA LYS A 554 14.89 -4.84 -6.57
C LYS A 554 13.69 -5.77 -6.74
N LYS A 555 13.87 -6.82 -7.54
CA LYS A 555 12.88 -7.87 -7.72
C LYS A 555 12.65 -8.54 -6.38
N LYS A 556 11.39 -8.77 -6.04
CA LYS A 556 11.06 -9.69 -4.95
C LYS A 556 11.52 -11.07 -5.44
N LEU A 557 12.49 -11.66 -4.77
CA LEU A 557 12.81 -13.06 -4.97
C LEU A 557 11.57 -13.84 -4.51
N LEU A 558 10.70 -14.21 -5.45
CA LEU A 558 9.47 -14.94 -5.17
C LEU A 558 9.88 -16.35 -4.75
N PHE A 559 9.80 -16.60 -3.45
CA PHE A 559 9.97 -17.93 -2.89
C PHE A 559 8.77 -18.82 -3.15
#